data_AF-A0A949Y9N3-F1
#
_entry.id   AF-A0A949Y9N3-F1
#
_cell.length_a   1.000
_cell.length_b   1.000
_cell.length_c   1.000
_cell.angle_alpha   90.00
_cell.angle_beta   90.00
_cell.angle_gamma   90.00
#
_symmetry.space_group_name_H-M   'P 1'
#
loop_
_entity.id
_entity.type
_entity.pdbx_description
1 polymer ?
#
loop_
_entity_poly.entity_id
_entity_poly.type
_entity_poly.pdbx_seq_one_letter_code
_entity_poly.pdbx_strand_id
1 'polypeptide(L)'
;MALNDLELSLMAFPQRWDGPSGVLTLNFLLLPVGDPTVPLGGGPQFAGTTVDLVINLVSGLDSLPSTATAPSKTVKYTAQPPPVAPTLFSTLFNQLVAKGITVTSGKVSTVPPATARILKSLPKSYTVAFPFERPRSNDLSVGDGFGCALRAQAPGLSATLPPPDNKISWGQVISYALRQPVLAQDLGLIYSASIPLSPALLTNGGFIWVALDTSPSTNPWVNDFQANPDTVKSYAARLPDLDATHRRSLFAATLFPIVATPPSNLDEAQLEADEYDDGFAQIVHANQPATIDAVTLDPNQIAPGTEAGIQIGWDDEQVTVWLNNQIDLLRDRVSGTTNTPEAPLGVQGYRVDVRLKGTTAWSSLCFVNGTLPFNQTSFGGAASTSISGNEFWVAPAPVRPSTNDNTTNDQPGWLPLYFAQWAGASLVLPDPVVQLLAYAVNAANTSKTGQPLPPPTLPNPNSDMTGVPVLRYGNDYEFRVRLVDLTGGGPLAIDRPVHPGPAPITEVGFRRHVPPKSLEVVSSPPIPPYPATPPAVRTIQTLAVQRP
;
A
#
# COMPACT_ATOMS: atom_id res chain seq x y z
N MET A 1 8.68 -25.80 -9.66
CA MET A 1 9.96 -26.17 -9.01
C MET A 1 10.17 -25.20 -7.86
N ALA A 2 10.59 -25.65 -6.67
CA ALA A 2 10.73 -24.76 -5.52
C ALA A 2 11.78 -23.67 -5.80
N LEU A 3 11.49 -22.38 -5.54
CA LEU A 3 12.39 -21.24 -5.86
C LEU A 3 13.53 -21.08 -4.85
N ASN A 4 14.12 -22.19 -4.43
CA ASN A 4 15.20 -22.19 -3.45
C ASN A 4 16.49 -21.53 -4.00
N ASP A 5 16.62 -21.42 -5.32
CA ASP A 5 17.81 -20.88 -6.00
C ASP A 5 17.66 -19.42 -6.44
N LEU A 6 16.50 -18.79 -6.23
CA LEU A 6 16.25 -17.38 -6.59
C LEU A 6 17.11 -16.45 -5.73
N GLU A 7 17.93 -15.61 -6.35
CA GLU A 7 18.77 -14.60 -5.68
C GLU A 7 18.32 -13.17 -6.01
N LEU A 8 17.80 -12.94 -7.22
CA LEU A 8 17.36 -11.63 -7.67
C LEU A 8 16.07 -11.73 -8.49
N SER A 9 15.08 -10.91 -8.16
CA SER A 9 13.86 -10.75 -8.94
C SER A 9 13.80 -9.36 -9.57
N LEU A 10 13.46 -9.32 -10.86
CA LEU A 10 13.34 -8.11 -11.68
C LEU A 10 11.87 -7.94 -12.07
N MET A 11 11.25 -6.83 -11.66
CA MET A 11 9.83 -6.57 -11.90
C MET A 11 9.62 -5.23 -12.60
N ALA A 12 8.82 -5.21 -13.65
CA ALA A 12 8.52 -4.01 -14.44
C ALA A 12 7.14 -3.42 -14.06
N PHE A 13 7.07 -2.10 -13.87
CA PHE A 13 5.86 -1.36 -13.51
C PHE A 13 5.69 -0.12 -14.42
N PRO A 14 4.97 -0.25 -15.54
CA PRO A 14 4.63 0.87 -16.41
C PRO A 14 3.88 1.94 -15.62
N GLN A 15 4.23 3.21 -15.80
CA GLN A 15 3.65 4.32 -15.05
C GLN A 15 2.75 5.19 -15.92
N ARG A 16 3.25 5.57 -17.10
CA ARG A 16 2.57 6.52 -17.99
C ARG A 16 2.98 6.33 -19.43
N TRP A 17 2.03 6.61 -20.31
CA TRP A 17 2.26 6.82 -21.73
C TRP A 17 1.92 8.27 -22.09
N ASP A 18 2.87 8.95 -22.74
CA ASP A 18 2.62 10.22 -23.42
C ASP A 18 2.64 9.99 -24.93
N GLY A 19 1.47 9.70 -25.51
CA GLY A 19 1.27 9.44 -26.93
C GLY A 19 1.84 10.52 -27.85
N PRO A 20 1.53 11.81 -27.64
CA PRO A 20 2.09 12.90 -28.45
C PRO A 20 3.62 12.94 -28.51
N SER A 21 4.29 12.61 -27.41
CA SER A 21 5.76 12.57 -27.37
C SER A 21 6.36 11.19 -27.69
N GLY A 22 5.56 10.13 -27.71
CA GLY A 22 6.01 8.75 -27.87
C GLY A 22 6.89 8.27 -26.71
N VAL A 23 6.63 8.71 -25.47
CA VAL A 23 7.45 8.32 -24.31
C VAL A 23 6.65 7.46 -23.34
N LEU A 24 7.21 6.29 -23.03
CA LEU A 24 6.76 5.39 -21.96
C LEU A 24 7.62 5.61 -20.71
N THR A 25 7.00 5.97 -19.60
CA THR A 25 7.66 6.00 -18.29
C THR A 25 7.48 4.67 -17.60
N LEU A 26 8.60 4.09 -17.15
CA LEU A 26 8.67 2.80 -16.48
C LEU A 26 9.37 2.95 -15.14
N ASN A 27 8.79 2.40 -14.08
CA ASN A 27 9.53 2.05 -12.87
C ASN A 27 9.84 0.55 -12.90
N PHE A 28 10.92 0.14 -12.26
CA PHE A 28 11.21 -1.28 -12.08
C PHE A 28 11.94 -1.52 -10.77
N LEU A 29 11.70 -2.71 -10.23
CA LEU A 29 12.16 -3.16 -8.93
C LEU A 29 13.20 -4.26 -9.10
N LEU A 30 14.36 -4.08 -8.48
CA LEU A 30 15.37 -5.10 -8.24
C LEU A 30 15.22 -5.59 -6.80
N LEU A 31 14.73 -6.81 -6.63
CA LEU A 31 14.43 -7.38 -5.33
C LEU A 31 15.41 -8.51 -5.01
N PRO A 32 16.42 -8.26 -4.14
CA PRO A 32 17.33 -9.31 -3.69
C PRO A 32 16.63 -10.28 -2.73
N VAL A 33 17.01 -11.55 -2.80
CA VAL A 33 16.53 -12.60 -1.89
C VAL A 33 17.67 -13.00 -0.97
N GLY A 34 17.57 -12.63 0.30
CA GLY A 34 18.60 -12.90 1.30
C GLY A 34 19.18 -11.61 1.87
N ASP A 35 20.40 -11.69 2.39
CA ASP A 35 21.09 -10.54 2.98
C ASP A 35 21.75 -9.68 1.89
N PRO A 36 21.32 -8.43 1.67
CA PRO A 36 21.85 -7.59 0.60
C PRO A 36 23.28 -7.07 0.89
N THR A 37 23.80 -7.24 2.11
CA THR A 37 25.11 -6.75 2.54
C THR A 37 26.22 -7.80 2.44
N VAL A 38 25.89 -9.00 1.98
CA VAL A 38 26.84 -10.09 1.75
C VAL A 38 26.67 -10.61 0.32
N PRO A 39 27.64 -11.36 -0.24
CA PRO A 39 27.50 -12.01 -1.54
C PRO A 39 26.17 -12.78 -1.69
N LEU A 40 25.44 -12.52 -2.78
CA LEU A 40 24.23 -13.24 -3.16
C LEU A 40 24.56 -14.30 -4.21
N GLY A 41 24.28 -15.58 -3.92
CA GLY A 41 24.71 -16.68 -4.76
C GLY A 41 26.23 -16.72 -4.96
N GLY A 42 26.67 -16.87 -6.21
CA GLY A 42 28.07 -16.73 -6.63
C GLY A 42 28.46 -15.30 -7.01
N GLY A 43 27.51 -14.36 -7.02
CA GLY A 43 27.73 -12.95 -7.33
C GLY A 43 28.18 -12.10 -6.13
N PRO A 44 28.37 -10.78 -6.35
CA PRO A 44 28.74 -9.84 -5.28
C PRO A 44 27.58 -9.59 -4.31
N GLN A 45 27.82 -8.77 -3.28
CA GLN A 45 26.73 -8.23 -2.46
C GLN A 45 25.80 -7.37 -3.32
N PHE A 46 24.51 -7.28 -2.98
CA PHE A 46 23.59 -6.39 -3.70
C PHE A 46 23.87 -4.91 -3.40
N ALA A 47 24.08 -4.59 -2.12
CA ALA A 47 24.25 -3.22 -1.66
C ALA A 47 25.45 -2.51 -2.33
N GLY A 48 25.16 -1.48 -3.12
CA GLY A 48 26.18 -0.70 -3.83
C GLY A 48 26.70 -1.31 -5.12
N THR A 49 26.20 -2.47 -5.55
CA THR A 49 26.60 -3.12 -6.80
C THR A 49 25.85 -2.55 -7.99
N THR A 50 26.59 -2.16 -9.03
CA THR A 50 26.03 -1.74 -10.32
C THR A 50 25.64 -2.95 -11.16
N VAL A 51 24.47 -2.91 -11.79
CA VAL A 51 23.94 -4.02 -12.61
C VAL A 51 23.58 -3.52 -14.01
N ASP A 52 24.11 -4.16 -15.05
CA ASP A 52 23.68 -3.89 -16.42
C ASP A 52 22.44 -4.69 -16.76
N LEU A 53 21.43 -3.99 -17.26
CA LEU A 53 20.10 -4.51 -17.55
C LEU A 53 19.71 -4.19 -18.99
N VAL A 54 18.75 -4.96 -19.49
CA VAL A 54 18.04 -4.66 -20.73
C VAL A 54 16.55 -4.55 -20.43
N ILE A 55 15.94 -3.49 -20.96
CA ILE A 55 14.49 -3.31 -20.96
C ILE A 55 13.99 -3.78 -22.32
N ASN A 56 13.18 -4.83 -22.31
CA ASN A 56 12.66 -5.48 -23.49
C ASN A 56 11.16 -5.21 -23.61
N LEU A 57 10.73 -4.97 -24.85
CA LEU A 57 9.34 -4.75 -25.21
C LEU A 57 8.98 -5.66 -26.37
N VAL A 58 7.84 -6.33 -26.26
CA VAL A 58 7.23 -7.08 -27.35
C VAL A 58 5.87 -6.48 -27.67
N SER A 59 5.60 -6.29 -28.96
CA SER A 59 4.32 -5.79 -29.47
C SER A 59 3.32 -6.93 -29.62
N GLY A 60 2.04 -6.65 -29.31
CA GLY A 60 0.94 -7.59 -29.44
C GLY A 60 0.71 -8.45 -28.20
N LEU A 61 -0.52 -8.95 -28.07
CA LEU A 61 -1.01 -9.74 -26.95
C LEU A 61 -1.33 -11.20 -27.32
N ASP A 62 -0.94 -11.65 -28.52
CA ASP A 62 -1.28 -12.97 -29.05
C ASP A 62 -0.68 -14.14 -28.26
N SER A 63 0.42 -13.90 -27.53
CA SER A 63 1.08 -14.90 -26.69
C SER A 63 1.83 -14.25 -25.55
N LEU A 64 1.86 -14.91 -24.39
CA LEU A 64 2.70 -14.50 -23.27
C LEU A 64 4.19 -14.54 -23.66
N PRO A 65 4.99 -13.55 -23.21
CA PRO A 65 6.42 -13.53 -23.48
C PRO A 65 7.15 -14.67 -22.76
N SER A 66 8.16 -15.22 -23.43
CA SER A 66 9.04 -16.28 -22.92
C SER A 66 10.51 -15.87 -23.05
N THR A 67 11.42 -16.68 -22.52
CA THR A 67 12.87 -16.46 -22.71
C THR A 67 13.32 -16.58 -24.18
N ALA A 68 12.49 -17.16 -25.06
CA ALA A 68 12.74 -17.27 -26.49
C ALA A 68 12.06 -16.17 -27.32
N THR A 69 11.20 -15.35 -26.70
CA THR A 69 10.50 -14.26 -27.39
C THR A 69 11.49 -13.18 -27.82
N ALA A 70 11.57 -12.95 -29.14
CA ALA A 70 12.37 -11.87 -29.68
C ALA A 70 11.71 -10.50 -29.38
N PRO A 71 12.37 -9.58 -28.67
CA PRO A 71 11.80 -8.28 -28.36
C PRO A 71 11.69 -7.41 -29.63
N SER A 72 10.57 -6.70 -29.76
CA SER A 72 10.36 -5.67 -30.78
C SER A 72 11.24 -4.44 -30.54
N LYS A 73 11.61 -4.19 -29.28
CA LYS A 73 12.56 -3.15 -28.88
C LYS A 73 13.33 -3.58 -27.65
N THR A 74 14.64 -3.32 -27.65
CA THR A 74 15.51 -3.47 -26.48
C THR A 74 16.22 -2.15 -26.20
N VAL A 75 16.29 -1.78 -24.92
CA VAL A 75 17.01 -0.60 -24.43
C VAL A 75 17.96 -1.02 -23.33
N LYS A 76 19.25 -0.67 -23.46
CA LYS A 76 20.23 -0.91 -22.40
C LYS A 76 20.03 0.07 -21.25
N TYR A 77 20.17 -0.41 -20.03
CA TYR A 77 20.06 0.38 -18.82
C TYR A 77 21.10 -0.07 -17.80
N THR A 78 21.89 0.84 -17.26
CA THR A 78 22.83 0.54 -16.16
C THR A 78 22.21 0.99 -14.85
N ALA A 79 21.85 0.04 -14.00
CA ALA A 79 21.32 0.29 -12.67
C ALA A 79 22.48 0.61 -11.71
N GLN A 80 22.77 1.91 -11.59
CA GLN A 80 23.74 2.45 -10.64
C GLN A 80 23.05 2.72 -9.30
N PRO A 81 23.33 1.98 -8.22
CA PRO A 81 22.74 2.26 -6.92
C PRO A 81 23.27 3.60 -6.36
N PRO A 82 22.45 4.34 -5.60
CA PRO A 82 22.91 5.55 -4.93
C PRO A 82 24.07 5.27 -3.96
N PRO A 83 25.05 6.18 -3.83
CA PRO A 83 26.24 5.96 -2.98
C PRO A 83 25.93 5.66 -1.52
N VAL A 84 24.79 6.12 -1.00
CA VAL A 84 24.36 5.88 0.38
C VAL A 84 23.80 4.47 0.62
N ALA A 85 23.47 3.71 -0.43
CA ALA A 85 22.77 2.42 -0.31
C ALA A 85 23.46 1.44 0.68
N PRO A 86 24.79 1.20 0.63
CA PRO A 86 25.47 0.35 1.62
C PRO A 86 25.30 0.85 3.06
N THR A 87 25.43 2.17 3.28
CA THR A 87 25.25 2.80 4.59
C THR A 87 23.82 2.60 5.11
N LEU A 88 22.81 2.73 4.26
CA LEU A 88 21.42 2.53 4.65
C LEU A 88 21.13 1.08 5.04
N PHE A 89 21.57 0.09 4.26
CA PHE A 89 21.38 -1.32 4.62
C PHE A 89 22.06 -1.68 5.95
N SER A 90 23.32 -1.26 6.15
CA SER A 90 24.01 -1.48 7.42
C SER A 90 23.31 -0.77 8.58
N THR A 91 22.77 0.44 8.36
CA THR A 91 22.03 1.19 9.37
C THR A 91 20.73 0.48 9.76
N LEU A 92 19.96 -0.01 8.78
CA LEU A 92 18.73 -0.77 9.03
C LEU A 92 19.02 -2.02 9.89
N PHE A 93 20.06 -2.77 9.53
CA PHE A 93 20.51 -3.93 10.31
C PHE A 93 20.88 -3.54 11.75
N ASN A 94 21.75 -2.54 11.91
CA ASN A 94 22.24 -2.11 13.21
C ASN A 94 21.13 -1.59 14.13
N GLN A 95 20.13 -0.87 13.60
CA GLN A 95 19.00 -0.37 14.38
C GLN A 95 18.09 -1.49 14.91
N LEU A 96 17.90 -2.56 14.12
CA LEU A 96 17.13 -3.73 14.54
C LEU A 96 17.88 -4.52 15.63
N VAL A 97 19.16 -4.79 15.40
CA VAL A 97 20.01 -5.51 16.36
C VAL A 97 20.15 -4.75 17.68
N ALA A 98 20.29 -3.42 17.64
CA ALA A 98 20.32 -2.58 18.84
C ALA A 98 19.02 -2.65 19.68
N LYS A 99 17.90 -3.04 19.06
CA LYS A 99 16.61 -3.30 19.74
C LYS A 99 16.44 -4.76 20.17
N GLY A 100 17.47 -5.60 20.04
CA GLY A 100 17.44 -7.02 20.40
C GLY A 100 16.75 -7.92 19.35
N ILE A 101 16.56 -7.43 18.12
CA ILE A 101 15.96 -8.19 17.02
C ILE A 101 17.05 -8.94 16.25
N THR A 102 16.83 -10.22 16.00
CA THR A 102 17.70 -11.06 15.17
C THR A 102 17.25 -10.99 13.71
N VAL A 103 18.12 -10.52 12.82
CA VAL A 103 17.85 -10.50 11.38
C VAL A 103 18.34 -11.81 10.75
N THR A 104 17.46 -12.48 10.00
CA THR A 104 17.76 -13.76 9.34
C THR A 104 17.84 -13.60 7.81
N SER A 105 18.70 -14.38 7.18
CA SER A 105 18.91 -14.40 5.72
C SER A 105 18.28 -15.61 5.02
N GLY A 106 17.70 -16.52 5.80
CA GLY A 106 17.11 -17.76 5.27
C GLY A 106 15.93 -17.49 4.33
N LYS A 107 15.90 -18.18 3.20
CA LYS A 107 14.75 -18.25 2.31
C LYS A 107 13.58 -18.94 3.03
N VAL A 108 12.35 -18.60 2.66
CA VAL A 108 11.17 -19.22 3.29
C VAL A 108 11.18 -20.73 3.01
N SER A 109 11.31 -21.52 4.07
CA SER A 109 11.39 -22.99 3.99
C SER A 109 10.16 -23.68 4.58
N THR A 110 9.24 -22.92 5.18
CA THR A 110 8.05 -23.47 5.83
C THR A 110 6.84 -23.26 4.92
N VAL A 111 6.19 -24.37 4.57
CA VAL A 111 4.97 -24.37 3.77
C VAL A 111 3.83 -23.81 4.63
N PRO A 112 3.11 -22.74 4.21
CA PRO A 112 1.91 -22.30 4.91
C PRO A 112 0.87 -23.42 4.97
N PRO A 113 0.22 -23.67 6.13
CA PRO A 113 -0.80 -24.71 6.23
C PRO A 113 -1.98 -24.41 5.30
N ALA A 114 -2.71 -25.44 4.88
CA ALA A 114 -3.87 -25.28 4.00
C ALA A 114 -4.98 -24.41 4.64
N THR A 115 -5.03 -24.34 5.98
CA THR A 115 -5.95 -23.50 6.74
C THR A 115 -5.57 -22.02 6.75
N ALA A 116 -4.35 -21.67 6.33
CA ALA A 116 -3.93 -20.28 6.18
C ALA A 116 -4.64 -19.66 4.95
N ARG A 117 -5.86 -19.19 5.18
CA ARG A 117 -6.67 -18.45 4.21
C ARG A 117 -6.99 -17.07 4.75
N ILE A 118 -7.18 -16.13 3.84
CA ILE A 118 -7.73 -14.81 4.12
C ILE A 118 -9.21 -14.83 3.79
N LEU A 119 -10.02 -14.51 4.79
CA LEU A 119 -11.47 -14.43 4.69
C LEU A 119 -11.92 -12.98 4.77
N LYS A 120 -13.10 -12.71 4.22
CA LYS A 120 -13.70 -11.38 4.25
C LYS A 120 -15.21 -11.46 4.34
N SER A 121 -15.76 -10.64 5.21
CA SER A 121 -17.20 -10.38 5.27
C SER A 121 -17.53 -9.14 4.45
N LEU A 122 -18.43 -9.30 3.48
CA LEU A 122 -18.88 -8.25 2.58
C LEU A 122 -19.93 -7.38 3.29
N PRO A 123 -19.64 -6.08 3.53
CA PRO A 123 -20.58 -5.19 4.19
C PRO A 123 -21.73 -4.82 3.25
N LYS A 124 -22.85 -4.37 3.83
CA LYS A 124 -24.01 -3.92 3.05
C LYS A 124 -23.68 -2.78 2.08
N SER A 125 -22.78 -1.87 2.45
CA SER A 125 -22.32 -0.79 1.57
C SER A 125 -21.66 -1.30 0.29
N TYR A 126 -20.97 -2.45 0.34
CA TYR A 126 -20.41 -3.12 -0.83
C TYR A 126 -21.51 -3.78 -1.67
N THR A 127 -22.38 -4.58 -1.04
CA THR A 127 -23.39 -5.37 -1.77
C THR A 127 -24.51 -4.53 -2.40
N VAL A 128 -24.64 -3.25 -2.03
CA VAL A 128 -25.59 -2.31 -2.67
C VAL A 128 -24.90 -1.32 -3.62
N ALA A 129 -23.56 -1.31 -3.71
CA ALA A 129 -22.83 -0.37 -4.56
C ALA A 129 -22.98 -0.69 -6.05
N PHE A 130 -23.25 -1.95 -6.40
CA PHE A 130 -23.42 -2.44 -7.76
C PHE A 130 -24.47 -3.56 -7.78
N PRO A 131 -24.90 -4.07 -8.97
CA PRO A 131 -25.79 -5.22 -9.09
C PRO A 131 -25.17 -6.54 -8.57
N PHE A 132 -25.01 -6.64 -7.25
CA PHE A 132 -24.43 -7.81 -6.58
C PHE A 132 -25.42 -8.98 -6.55
N GLU A 133 -24.95 -10.16 -6.97
CA GLU A 133 -25.75 -11.40 -6.92
C GLU A 133 -25.27 -12.35 -5.82
N ARG A 134 -23.97 -12.67 -5.82
CA ARG A 134 -23.35 -13.61 -4.87
C ARG A 134 -21.84 -13.40 -4.80
N PRO A 135 -21.17 -13.83 -3.71
CA PRO A 135 -19.72 -13.77 -3.61
C PRO A 135 -19.00 -14.60 -4.68
N ARG A 136 -17.83 -14.14 -5.14
CA ARG A 136 -16.98 -14.79 -6.15
C ARG A 136 -16.28 -16.06 -5.66
N SER A 137 -16.10 -16.24 -4.35
CA SER A 137 -15.43 -17.41 -3.76
C SER A 137 -15.99 -17.79 -2.40
N ASN A 138 -15.58 -18.97 -1.90
CA ASN A 138 -15.94 -19.45 -0.56
C ASN A 138 -15.16 -18.77 0.58
N ASP A 139 -14.14 -17.97 0.26
CA ASP A 139 -13.41 -17.17 1.25
C ASP A 139 -14.19 -15.89 1.63
N LEU A 140 -15.30 -15.64 0.94
CA LEU A 140 -16.14 -14.47 1.08
C LEU A 140 -17.49 -14.86 1.71
N SER A 141 -17.93 -14.04 2.67
CA SER A 141 -19.22 -14.23 3.35
C SER A 141 -20.02 -12.94 3.32
N VAL A 142 -21.35 -13.03 3.25
CA VAL A 142 -22.23 -11.87 3.45
C VAL A 142 -22.67 -11.85 4.92
N GLY A 143 -22.69 -10.67 5.54
CA GLY A 143 -23.11 -10.51 6.94
C GLY A 143 -21.92 -10.46 7.92
N ASP A 144 -22.08 -11.00 9.12
CA ASP A 144 -21.12 -10.85 10.23
C ASP A 144 -20.27 -12.12 10.46
N GLY A 145 -19.55 -12.56 9.43
CA GLY A 145 -18.66 -13.73 9.52
C GLY A 145 -17.52 -13.51 10.51
N PHE A 146 -16.88 -12.33 10.48
CA PHE A 146 -15.81 -11.98 11.41
C PHE A 146 -16.30 -11.87 12.86
N GLY A 147 -17.41 -11.19 13.14
CA GLY A 147 -17.95 -11.10 14.49
C GLY A 147 -18.38 -12.45 15.03
N CYS A 148 -18.91 -13.35 14.19
CA CYS A 148 -19.15 -14.75 14.57
C CYS A 148 -17.84 -15.48 14.91
N ALA A 149 -16.78 -15.32 14.11
CA ALA A 149 -15.47 -15.91 14.40
C ALA A 149 -14.87 -15.39 15.72
N LEU A 150 -15.02 -14.09 16.01
CA LEU A 150 -14.57 -13.46 17.25
C LEU A 150 -15.39 -13.94 18.46
N ARG A 151 -16.72 -14.03 18.34
CA ARG A 151 -17.61 -14.52 19.41
C ARG A 151 -17.45 -16.01 19.69
N ALA A 152 -17.02 -16.79 18.69
CA ALA A 152 -16.70 -18.21 18.85
C ALA A 152 -15.41 -18.44 19.66
N GLN A 153 -14.59 -17.40 19.87
CA GLN A 153 -13.41 -17.50 20.72
C GLN A 153 -13.79 -17.52 22.19
N ALA A 154 -13.14 -18.38 22.97
CA ALA A 154 -13.31 -18.38 24.41
C ALA A 154 -12.85 -17.03 25.00
N PRO A 155 -13.61 -16.41 25.93
CA PRO A 155 -13.24 -15.13 26.52
C PRO A 155 -11.90 -15.24 27.24
N GLY A 156 -10.88 -14.58 26.70
CA GLY A 156 -9.51 -14.61 27.17
C GLY A 156 -9.29 -13.76 28.43
N LEU A 157 -9.88 -14.15 29.56
CA LEU A 157 -9.71 -13.44 30.83
C LEU A 157 -8.34 -13.71 31.50
N SER A 158 -7.51 -14.62 30.97
CA SER A 158 -6.22 -15.00 31.57
C SER A 158 -5.11 -15.43 30.58
N ALA A 159 -5.28 -15.20 29.27
CA ALA A 159 -4.27 -15.61 28.30
C ALA A 159 -3.03 -14.71 28.40
N THR A 160 -1.88 -15.30 28.73
CA THR A 160 -0.59 -14.62 28.57
C THR A 160 -0.26 -14.65 27.09
N LEU A 161 -0.28 -13.50 26.43
CA LEU A 161 0.11 -13.41 25.02
C LEU A 161 1.55 -13.91 24.87
N PRO A 162 1.86 -14.76 23.87
CA PRO A 162 3.24 -15.11 23.56
C PRO A 162 4.09 -13.84 23.41
N PRO A 163 5.34 -13.83 23.89
CA PRO A 163 6.23 -12.72 23.59
C PRO A 163 6.34 -12.59 22.06
N PRO A 164 6.36 -11.36 21.52
CA PRO A 164 6.52 -11.17 20.08
C PRO A 164 7.81 -11.84 19.62
N ASP A 165 7.76 -12.51 18.47
CA ASP A 165 8.94 -13.12 17.86
C ASP A 165 10.00 -12.04 17.64
N ASN A 166 11.21 -12.26 18.14
CA ASN A 166 12.32 -11.33 18.02
C ASN A 166 13.16 -11.60 16.77
N LYS A 167 12.63 -12.38 15.81
CA LYS A 167 13.26 -12.66 14.53
C LYS A 167 12.54 -11.95 13.40
N ILE A 168 13.32 -11.42 12.46
CA ILE A 168 12.81 -10.83 11.22
C ILE A 168 13.70 -11.26 10.06
N SER A 169 13.13 -11.64 8.92
CA SER A 169 13.94 -11.94 7.73
C SER A 169 14.30 -10.68 6.96
N TRP A 170 15.40 -10.72 6.21
CA TRP A 170 15.75 -9.63 5.29
C TRP A 170 14.64 -9.33 4.28
N GLY A 171 13.91 -10.35 3.81
CA GLY A 171 12.73 -10.13 2.97
C GLY A 171 11.64 -9.30 3.66
N GLN A 172 11.42 -9.51 4.97
CA GLN A 172 10.52 -8.67 5.74
C GLN A 172 11.08 -7.25 5.89
N VAL A 173 12.36 -7.08 6.21
CA VAL A 173 13.01 -5.75 6.31
C VAL A 173 12.90 -4.97 5.00
N ILE A 174 13.17 -5.62 3.86
CA ILE A 174 13.04 -5.02 2.53
C ILE A 174 11.57 -4.66 2.25
N SER A 175 10.61 -5.52 2.59
CA SER A 175 9.19 -5.19 2.39
C SER A 175 8.73 -3.98 3.22
N TYR A 176 9.28 -3.76 4.42
CA TYR A 176 9.08 -2.52 5.16
C TYR A 176 9.75 -1.31 4.49
N ALA A 177 10.97 -1.47 3.97
CA ALA A 177 11.68 -0.40 3.27
C ALA A 177 10.93 0.05 1.99
N LEU A 178 10.33 -0.89 1.25
CA LEU A 178 9.50 -0.61 0.08
C LEU A 178 8.24 0.22 0.42
N ARG A 179 7.82 0.29 1.69
CA ARG A 179 6.72 1.20 2.12
C ARG A 179 7.12 2.67 2.17
N GLN A 180 8.41 2.97 1.97
CA GLN A 180 8.93 4.32 1.82
C GLN A 180 9.68 4.41 0.48
N PRO A 181 9.02 4.85 -0.62
CA PRO A 181 9.62 4.87 -1.96
C PRO A 181 10.94 5.62 -2.04
N VAL A 182 11.08 6.73 -1.32
CA VAL A 182 12.30 7.54 -1.32
C VAL A 182 13.46 6.78 -0.68
N LEU A 183 13.19 6.02 0.39
CA LEU A 183 14.18 5.12 1.00
C LEU A 183 14.51 3.97 0.06
N ALA A 184 13.50 3.36 -0.57
CA ALA A 184 13.71 2.23 -1.47
C ALA A 184 14.50 2.60 -2.74
N GLN A 185 14.30 3.82 -3.27
CA GLN A 185 15.14 4.38 -4.33
C GLN A 185 16.59 4.56 -3.85
N ASP A 186 16.79 5.14 -2.67
CA ASP A 186 18.15 5.35 -2.12
C ASP A 186 18.84 4.07 -1.60
N LEU A 187 18.08 2.99 -1.40
CA LEU A 187 18.61 1.62 -1.22
C LEU A 187 19.01 0.96 -2.54
N GLY A 188 18.71 1.56 -3.69
CA GLY A 188 18.96 0.97 -5.01
C GLY A 188 18.02 -0.20 -5.34
N LEU A 189 16.83 -0.25 -4.74
CA LEU A 189 15.80 -1.25 -5.05
C LEU A 189 14.93 -0.81 -6.23
N ILE A 190 14.59 0.49 -6.29
CA ILE A 190 13.69 1.05 -7.31
C ILE A 190 14.48 1.93 -8.27
N TYR A 191 14.24 1.74 -9.57
CA TYR A 191 14.79 2.56 -10.64
C TYR A 191 13.68 3.01 -11.59
N SER A 192 13.95 4.06 -12.36
CA SER A 192 13.01 4.63 -13.33
C SER A 192 13.69 4.87 -14.68
N ALA A 193 12.96 4.67 -15.76
CA ALA A 193 13.39 4.93 -17.13
C ALA A 193 12.30 5.65 -17.93
N SER A 194 12.72 6.53 -18.84
CA SER A 194 11.87 7.12 -19.89
C SER A 194 12.30 6.53 -21.23
N ILE A 195 11.40 5.82 -21.87
CA ILE A 195 11.70 4.99 -23.05
C ILE A 195 10.99 5.63 -24.26
N PRO A 196 11.75 6.19 -25.21
CA PRO A 196 11.20 6.63 -26.47
C PRO A 196 10.76 5.42 -27.31
N LEU A 197 9.49 5.38 -27.66
CA LEU A 197 8.87 4.32 -28.45
C LEU A 197 8.07 4.93 -29.61
N SER A 198 8.08 4.22 -30.75
CA SER A 198 7.13 4.53 -31.81
C SER A 198 5.72 4.09 -31.34
N PRO A 199 4.70 4.96 -31.35
CA PRO A 199 3.34 4.58 -30.97
C PRO A 199 2.78 3.38 -31.75
N ALA A 200 3.25 3.18 -33.00
CA ALA A 200 2.86 2.04 -33.82
C ALA A 200 3.24 0.66 -33.22
N LEU A 201 4.20 0.62 -32.30
CA LEU A 201 4.59 -0.63 -31.61
C LEU A 201 3.57 -1.08 -30.56
N LEU A 202 2.67 -0.19 -30.12
CA LEU A 202 1.75 -0.46 -29.01
C LEU A 202 0.28 -0.33 -29.42
N THR A 203 -0.01 -0.26 -30.71
CA THR A 203 -1.38 -0.16 -31.23
C THR A 203 -2.25 -1.36 -30.87
N ASN A 204 -1.64 -2.55 -30.68
CA ASN A 204 -2.31 -3.77 -30.24
C ASN A 204 -1.77 -4.23 -28.86
N GLY A 205 -1.32 -3.29 -28.05
CA GLY A 205 -0.73 -3.55 -26.74
C GLY A 205 0.59 -4.30 -26.82
N GLY A 206 0.97 -4.92 -25.71
CA GLY A 206 2.22 -5.68 -25.65
C GLY A 206 2.61 -6.09 -24.24
N PHE A 207 3.87 -6.50 -24.10
CA PHE A 207 4.48 -6.74 -22.80
C PHE A 207 5.83 -6.03 -22.69
N ILE A 208 6.15 -5.60 -21.47
CA ILE A 208 7.44 -4.99 -21.15
C ILE A 208 8.05 -5.67 -19.92
N TRP A 209 9.34 -5.95 -19.97
CA TRP A 209 10.08 -6.54 -18.86
C TRP A 209 11.51 -6.03 -18.79
N VAL A 210 12.11 -6.17 -17.62
CA VAL A 210 13.54 -5.91 -17.39
C VAL A 210 14.23 -7.24 -17.19
N ALA A 211 15.36 -7.45 -17.87
CA ALA A 211 16.18 -8.65 -17.74
C ALA A 211 17.66 -8.27 -17.54
N LEU A 212 18.44 -9.22 -17.04
CA LEU A 212 19.90 -9.08 -16.92
C LEU A 212 20.53 -8.97 -18.31
N ASP A 213 21.42 -8.00 -18.53
CA ASP A 213 22.22 -7.95 -19.78
C ASP A 213 23.32 -9.03 -19.70
N THR A 214 23.17 -10.10 -20.48
CA THR A 214 24.14 -11.20 -20.51
C THR A 214 25.29 -10.97 -21.50
N SER A 215 25.30 -9.83 -22.22
CA SER A 215 26.37 -9.54 -23.19
C SER A 215 27.73 -9.26 -22.55
N PRO A 216 27.86 -8.54 -21.41
CA PRO A 216 29.12 -8.40 -20.71
C PRO A 216 29.29 -9.54 -19.69
N SER A 217 30.33 -10.36 -19.84
CA SER A 217 30.64 -11.42 -18.87
C SER A 217 31.05 -10.90 -17.49
N THR A 218 31.34 -9.61 -17.37
CA THR A 218 31.66 -8.91 -16.11
C THR A 218 30.43 -8.47 -15.33
N ASN A 219 29.23 -8.52 -15.93
CA ASN A 219 28.00 -8.11 -15.28
C ASN A 219 27.68 -9.07 -14.10
N PRO A 220 27.31 -8.56 -12.91
CA PRO A 220 26.98 -9.40 -11.76
C PRO A 220 25.94 -10.49 -12.06
N TRP A 221 26.11 -11.65 -11.44
CA TRP A 221 25.23 -12.83 -11.56
C TRP A 221 25.07 -13.44 -12.96
N VAL A 222 25.79 -12.98 -14.00
CA VAL A 222 25.72 -13.60 -15.34
C VAL A 222 26.14 -15.08 -15.32
N ASN A 223 27.22 -15.42 -14.59
CA ASN A 223 27.67 -16.81 -14.48
C ASN A 223 26.65 -17.69 -13.75
N ASP A 224 26.05 -17.17 -12.67
CA ASP A 224 25.03 -17.89 -11.92
C ASP A 224 23.77 -18.09 -12.77
N PHE A 225 23.34 -17.06 -13.49
CA PHE A 225 22.20 -17.12 -14.42
C PHE A 225 22.43 -18.10 -15.57
N GLN A 226 23.65 -18.17 -16.11
CA GLN A 226 24.01 -19.16 -17.15
C GLN A 226 24.00 -20.60 -16.62
N ALA A 227 24.42 -20.80 -15.37
CA ALA A 227 24.40 -22.11 -14.74
C ALA A 227 22.99 -22.55 -14.32
N ASN A 228 22.20 -21.60 -13.81
CA ASN A 228 20.82 -21.79 -13.38
C ASN A 228 19.96 -20.55 -13.72
N PRO A 229 19.13 -20.61 -14.77
CA PRO A 229 18.26 -19.50 -15.17
C PRO A 229 17.26 -19.04 -14.09
N ASP A 230 16.94 -19.89 -13.11
CA ASP A 230 16.03 -19.54 -12.01
C ASP A 230 16.70 -18.66 -10.93
N THR A 231 18.02 -18.43 -11.00
CA THR A 231 18.74 -17.55 -10.08
C THR A 231 18.34 -16.08 -10.22
N VAL A 232 18.10 -15.62 -11.45
CA VAL A 232 17.59 -14.27 -11.73
C VAL A 232 16.30 -14.38 -12.51
N LYS A 233 15.18 -14.04 -11.87
CA LYS A 233 13.86 -14.09 -12.53
C LYS A 233 13.40 -12.72 -12.98
N SER A 234 12.83 -12.67 -14.18
CA SER A 234 12.23 -11.47 -14.76
C SER A 234 10.71 -11.62 -14.84
N TYR A 235 10.00 -10.55 -14.52
CA TYR A 235 8.54 -10.49 -14.58
C TYR A 235 8.11 -9.33 -15.48
N ALA A 236 7.25 -9.65 -16.44
CA ALA A 236 6.69 -8.73 -17.41
C ALA A 236 5.39 -8.10 -16.91
N ALA A 237 5.19 -6.85 -17.30
CA ALA A 237 3.90 -6.18 -17.24
C ALA A 237 3.22 -6.23 -18.61
N ARG A 238 1.90 -6.46 -18.60
CA ARG A 238 1.05 -6.26 -19.78
C ARG A 238 0.88 -4.77 -20.02
N LEU A 239 0.91 -4.37 -21.28
CA LEU A 239 0.61 -3.02 -21.76
C LEU A 239 -0.69 -3.09 -22.57
N PRO A 240 -1.67 -2.20 -22.29
CA PRO A 240 -2.86 -2.11 -23.12
C PRO A 240 -2.55 -1.45 -24.46
N ASP A 241 -3.55 -1.37 -25.32
CA ASP A 241 -3.46 -0.62 -26.57
C ASP A 241 -3.18 0.87 -26.27
N LEU A 242 -2.17 1.43 -26.94
CA LEU A 242 -1.71 2.80 -26.77
C LEU A 242 -1.57 3.51 -28.12
N ASP A 243 -2.08 4.74 -28.16
CA ASP A 243 -2.13 5.55 -29.37
C ASP A 243 -1.18 6.77 -29.32
N ALA A 244 -1.00 7.44 -30.46
CA ALA A 244 -0.10 8.59 -30.59
C ALA A 244 -0.71 9.92 -30.09
N THR A 245 -1.93 9.93 -29.58
CA THR A 245 -2.73 11.14 -29.36
C THR A 245 -3.06 11.40 -27.90
N HIS A 246 -3.22 10.34 -27.09
CA HIS A 246 -3.67 10.43 -25.72
C HIS A 246 -2.53 10.20 -24.73
N ARG A 247 -2.64 10.88 -23.58
CA ARG A 247 -1.86 10.57 -22.39
C ARG A 247 -2.69 9.62 -21.52
N ARG A 248 -2.05 8.60 -20.96
CA ARG A 248 -2.72 7.58 -20.14
C ARG A 248 -1.84 7.17 -18.97
N SER A 249 -2.43 7.02 -17.78
CA SER A 249 -1.80 6.31 -16.67
C SER A 249 -1.75 4.82 -17.00
N LEU A 250 -0.64 4.19 -16.70
CA LEU A 250 -0.46 2.75 -16.85
C LEU A 250 -0.25 2.14 -15.48
N PHE A 251 -0.68 0.90 -15.33
CA PHE A 251 -0.54 0.17 -14.09
C PHE A 251 -0.43 -1.33 -14.37
N ALA A 252 0.33 -2.03 -13.53
CA ALA A 252 0.47 -3.48 -13.60
C ALA A 252 0.05 -4.10 -12.26
N ALA A 253 -1.24 -4.44 -12.15
CA ALA A 253 -1.78 -5.07 -10.95
C ALA A 253 -1.24 -6.49 -10.75
N THR A 254 -0.97 -7.20 -11.85
CA THR A 254 -0.42 -8.56 -11.86
C THR A 254 0.72 -8.64 -12.87
N LEU A 255 1.76 -9.40 -12.53
CA LEU A 255 2.94 -9.59 -13.38
C LEU A 255 3.03 -11.02 -13.91
N PHE A 256 3.71 -11.19 -15.05
CA PHE A 256 3.84 -12.47 -15.76
C PHE A 256 5.31 -12.93 -15.80
N PRO A 257 5.62 -14.17 -15.42
CA PRO A 257 6.98 -14.66 -15.37
C PRO A 257 7.55 -14.86 -16.78
N ILE A 258 8.76 -14.39 -17.01
CA ILE A 258 9.52 -14.71 -18.23
C ILE A 258 10.23 -16.04 -18.01
N VAL A 259 9.62 -17.10 -18.53
CA VAL A 259 10.13 -18.47 -18.46
C VAL A 259 10.19 -19.10 -19.84
N ALA A 260 10.87 -20.24 -20.00
CA ALA A 260 10.98 -20.91 -21.29
C ALA A 260 9.62 -21.34 -21.87
N THR A 261 8.73 -21.84 -21.01
CA THR A 261 7.37 -22.24 -21.38
C THR A 261 6.38 -21.55 -20.44
N PRO A 262 5.70 -20.48 -20.89
CA PRO A 262 4.69 -19.81 -20.09
C PRO A 262 3.58 -20.78 -19.64
N PRO A 263 3.12 -20.69 -18.37
CA PRO A 263 2.02 -21.50 -17.87
C PRO A 263 0.71 -21.24 -18.64
N SER A 264 -0.08 -22.29 -18.88
CA SER A 264 -1.36 -22.17 -19.61
C SER A 264 -2.54 -21.73 -18.74
N ASN A 265 -2.32 -21.50 -17.43
CA ASN A 265 -3.36 -21.23 -16.43
C ASN A 265 -3.39 -19.74 -16.00
N LEU A 266 -2.92 -18.83 -16.87
CA LEU A 266 -2.77 -17.40 -16.59
C LEU A 266 -3.94 -16.54 -17.09
N ASP A 267 -5.03 -17.14 -17.56
CA ASP A 267 -6.17 -16.41 -18.16
C ASP A 267 -6.81 -15.41 -17.18
N GLU A 268 -7.05 -15.81 -15.93
CA GLU A 268 -7.58 -14.90 -14.90
C GLU A 268 -6.59 -13.76 -14.62
N ALA A 269 -5.30 -14.06 -14.52
CA ALA A 269 -4.26 -13.04 -14.32
C ALA A 269 -4.18 -12.05 -15.49
N GLN A 270 -4.43 -12.50 -16.73
CA GLN A 270 -4.51 -11.62 -17.90
C GLN A 270 -5.75 -10.73 -17.86
N LEU A 271 -6.90 -11.26 -17.43
CA LEU A 271 -8.11 -10.47 -17.23
C LEU A 271 -7.90 -9.40 -16.15
N GLU A 272 -7.32 -9.77 -15.01
CA GLU A 272 -6.99 -8.83 -13.93
C GLU A 272 -6.01 -7.74 -14.41
N ALA A 273 -5.01 -8.11 -15.21
CA ALA A 273 -4.06 -7.15 -15.76
C ALA A 273 -4.70 -6.19 -16.79
N ASP A 274 -5.80 -6.58 -17.42
CA ASP A 274 -6.60 -5.73 -18.31
C ASP A 274 -7.54 -4.81 -17.54
N GLU A 275 -8.24 -5.37 -16.54
CA GLU A 275 -9.22 -4.64 -15.73
C GLU A 275 -8.58 -3.51 -14.92
N TYR A 276 -7.36 -3.70 -14.42
CA TYR A 276 -6.65 -2.73 -13.58
C TYR A 276 -5.50 -2.01 -14.31
N ASP A 277 -5.50 -1.99 -15.64
CA ASP A 277 -4.42 -1.41 -16.47
C ASP A 277 -4.21 0.10 -16.30
N ASP A 278 -5.20 0.81 -15.72
CA ASP A 278 -5.18 2.24 -15.45
C ASP A 278 -4.90 2.61 -13.98
N GLY A 279 -4.91 1.60 -13.10
CA GLY A 279 -4.61 1.70 -11.68
C GLY A 279 -5.73 2.27 -10.80
N PHE A 280 -7.00 2.15 -11.19
CA PHE A 280 -8.14 2.56 -10.36
C PHE A 280 -8.92 1.36 -9.81
N ALA A 281 -9.51 1.54 -8.62
CA ALA A 281 -10.41 0.55 -8.03
C ALA A 281 -11.73 0.50 -8.80
N GLN A 282 -12.31 -0.70 -8.93
CA GLN A 282 -13.51 -0.93 -9.75
C GLN A 282 -14.80 -0.68 -8.96
N ILE A 283 -14.80 -1.05 -7.68
CA ILE A 283 -15.90 -0.88 -6.75
C ILE A 283 -15.36 -0.18 -5.51
N VAL A 284 -15.86 1.02 -5.23
CA VAL A 284 -15.58 1.78 -4.01
C VAL A 284 -16.88 1.91 -3.24
N HIS A 285 -16.82 1.71 -1.93
CA HIS A 285 -17.97 1.87 -1.05
C HIS A 285 -17.51 2.49 0.27
N ALA A 286 -18.42 3.20 0.92
CA ALA A 286 -18.11 3.84 2.19
C ALA A 286 -19.33 3.87 3.10
N ASN A 287 -19.06 4.11 4.37
CA ASN A 287 -20.07 4.21 5.40
C ASN A 287 -19.59 5.14 6.51
N GLN A 288 -20.52 5.86 7.11
CA GLN A 288 -20.27 6.56 8.36
C GLN A 288 -21.04 5.85 9.48
N PRO A 289 -20.35 5.22 10.47
CA PRO A 289 -21.03 4.57 11.58
C PRO A 289 -21.88 5.55 12.39
N ALA A 290 -23.16 5.24 12.52
CA ALA A 290 -24.13 6.00 13.31
C ALA A 290 -24.45 5.37 14.67
N THR A 291 -23.82 4.23 15.00
CA THR A 291 -24.01 3.47 16.23
C THR A 291 -22.67 2.98 16.79
N ILE A 292 -22.66 2.55 18.06
CA ILE A 292 -21.46 2.05 18.74
C ILE A 292 -20.92 0.75 18.14
N ASP A 293 -21.80 -0.05 17.52
CA ASP A 293 -21.45 -1.29 16.84
C ASP A 293 -21.28 -1.03 15.34
N ALA A 294 -20.06 -0.63 14.97
CA ALA A 294 -19.68 -0.41 13.58
C ALA A 294 -19.65 -1.70 12.74
N VAL A 295 -19.79 -2.88 13.35
CA VAL A 295 -19.69 -4.18 12.69
C VAL A 295 -21.05 -4.63 12.16
N THR A 296 -22.13 -4.44 12.93
CA THR A 296 -23.47 -4.90 12.54
C THR A 296 -24.26 -3.89 11.69
N LEU A 297 -23.87 -2.60 11.73
CA LEU A 297 -24.58 -1.50 11.04
C LEU A 297 -26.08 -1.44 11.39
N ASP A 298 -26.50 -2.02 12.53
CA ASP A 298 -27.89 -2.02 12.97
C ASP A 298 -28.25 -0.65 13.57
N PRO A 299 -29.21 0.10 12.96
CA PRO A 299 -29.58 1.43 13.41
C PRO A 299 -30.32 1.44 14.76
N ASN A 300 -30.76 0.29 15.27
CA ASN A 300 -31.43 0.20 16.58
C ASN A 300 -30.46 0.10 17.76
N GLN A 301 -29.16 0.16 17.48
CA GLN A 301 -28.11 0.08 18.50
C GLN A 301 -27.82 1.45 19.13
N ILE A 302 -27.10 1.41 20.26
CA ILE A 302 -26.73 2.59 21.06
C ILE A 302 -25.94 3.58 20.19
N ALA A 303 -26.24 4.88 20.33
CA ALA A 303 -25.51 5.96 19.67
C ALA A 303 -24.00 5.91 19.98
N PRO A 304 -23.12 6.35 19.05
CA PRO A 304 -21.68 6.23 19.23
C PRO A 304 -21.19 7.13 20.36
N GLY A 305 -20.34 6.58 21.23
CA GLY A 305 -19.71 7.35 22.31
C GLY A 305 -18.54 8.24 21.84
N THR A 306 -17.97 7.96 20.66
CA THR A 306 -16.87 8.71 20.05
C THR A 306 -17.06 8.79 18.54
N GLU A 307 -16.48 9.81 17.90
CA GLU A 307 -16.58 9.97 16.45
C GLU A 307 -15.77 8.88 15.74
N ALA A 308 -16.44 8.11 14.89
CA ALA A 308 -15.81 7.06 14.09
C ALA A 308 -15.33 7.58 12.72
N GLY A 309 -15.83 8.74 12.27
CA GLY A 309 -15.48 9.28 10.95
C GLY A 309 -16.05 8.43 9.82
N ILE A 310 -15.36 8.38 8.69
CA ILE A 310 -15.82 7.72 7.46
C ILE A 310 -14.97 6.45 7.24
N GLN A 311 -15.64 5.31 7.12
CA GLN A 311 -15.05 4.03 6.77
C GLN A 311 -15.15 3.82 5.27
N ILE A 312 -14.05 3.43 4.62
CA ILE A 312 -13.93 3.34 3.17
C ILE A 312 -13.37 1.96 2.82
N GLY A 313 -14.00 1.28 1.88
CA GLY A 313 -13.59 0.00 1.32
C GLY A 313 -13.61 0.04 -0.21
N TRP A 314 -12.95 -0.94 -0.81
CA TRP A 314 -12.79 -1.02 -2.26
C TRP A 314 -12.47 -2.44 -2.68
N ASP A 315 -13.02 -2.91 -3.79
CA ASP A 315 -12.68 -4.20 -4.41
C ASP A 315 -12.56 -5.37 -3.41
N ASP A 316 -13.46 -5.44 -2.42
CA ASP A 316 -13.39 -6.35 -1.28
C ASP A 316 -13.13 -7.82 -1.68
N GLU A 317 -13.77 -8.25 -2.77
CA GLU A 317 -13.59 -9.58 -3.32
C GLU A 317 -12.22 -9.76 -3.99
N GLN A 318 -11.80 -8.81 -4.83
CA GLN A 318 -10.53 -8.89 -5.55
C GLN A 318 -9.32 -8.83 -4.61
N VAL A 319 -9.35 -7.95 -3.60
CA VAL A 319 -8.27 -7.89 -2.59
C VAL A 319 -8.15 -9.22 -1.84
N THR A 320 -9.28 -9.86 -1.52
CA THR A 320 -9.29 -11.17 -0.85
C THR A 320 -8.69 -12.25 -1.76
N VAL A 321 -9.06 -12.27 -3.04
CA VAL A 321 -8.53 -13.20 -4.05
C VAL A 321 -7.02 -13.00 -4.21
N TRP A 322 -6.55 -11.77 -4.40
CA TRP A 322 -5.13 -11.45 -4.56
C TRP A 322 -4.29 -11.93 -3.38
N LEU A 323 -4.72 -11.66 -2.14
CA LEU A 323 -3.98 -12.10 -0.96
C LEU A 323 -3.92 -13.63 -0.84
N ASN A 324 -5.02 -14.33 -1.14
CA ASN A 324 -5.05 -15.78 -1.14
C ASN A 324 -4.18 -16.38 -2.26
N ASN A 325 -4.18 -15.78 -3.45
CA ASN A 325 -3.31 -16.19 -4.55
C ASN A 325 -1.83 -16.07 -4.14
N GLN A 326 -1.43 -15.02 -3.40
CA GLN A 326 -0.05 -14.90 -2.91
C GLN A 326 0.31 -15.97 -1.86
N ILE A 327 -0.65 -16.40 -1.02
CA ILE A 327 -0.43 -17.51 -0.08
C ILE A 327 -0.29 -18.84 -0.84
N ASP A 328 -1.13 -19.07 -1.84
CA ASP A 328 -1.09 -20.28 -2.65
C ASP A 328 0.21 -20.35 -3.48
N LEU A 329 0.66 -19.21 -4.02
CA LEU A 329 1.98 -19.06 -4.65
C LEU A 329 3.13 -19.35 -3.69
N LEU A 330 3.04 -18.87 -2.46
CA LEU A 330 4.05 -19.17 -1.45
C LEU A 330 4.07 -20.67 -1.12
N ARG A 331 2.91 -21.31 -1.06
CA ARG A 331 2.80 -22.76 -0.88
C ARG A 331 3.50 -23.49 -2.04
N ASP A 332 3.19 -23.11 -3.28
CA ASP A 332 3.83 -23.69 -4.45
C ASP A 332 5.34 -23.51 -4.45
N ARG A 333 5.80 -22.32 -4.08
CA ARG A 333 7.21 -21.99 -4.02
C ARG A 333 7.99 -22.90 -3.08
N VAL A 334 7.38 -23.33 -1.98
CA VAL A 334 8.06 -24.16 -0.97
C VAL A 334 7.85 -25.66 -1.24
N SER A 335 6.64 -26.10 -1.62
CA SER A 335 6.32 -27.53 -1.79
C SER A 335 6.34 -28.03 -3.23
N GLY A 336 6.17 -27.16 -4.23
CA GLY A 336 6.12 -27.50 -5.66
C GLY A 336 4.90 -28.35 -6.07
N THR A 337 3.82 -28.31 -5.30
CA THR A 337 2.69 -29.25 -5.40
C THR A 337 1.41 -28.67 -5.96
N THR A 338 1.34 -27.37 -6.27
CA THR A 338 0.06 -26.74 -6.67
C THR A 338 0.12 -26.28 -8.13
N ASN A 339 -0.96 -26.48 -8.89
CA ASN A 339 -1.09 -25.88 -10.23
C ASN A 339 -1.41 -24.38 -10.14
N THR A 340 -0.84 -23.67 -9.18
CA THR A 340 -1.12 -22.24 -8.96
C THR A 340 -0.40 -21.44 -10.05
N PRO A 341 -1.09 -20.55 -10.78
CA PRO A 341 -0.44 -19.72 -11.80
C PRO A 341 0.58 -18.79 -11.14
N GLU A 342 1.85 -18.85 -11.54
CA GLU A 342 2.89 -17.91 -11.10
C GLU A 342 2.57 -16.51 -11.62
N ALA A 343 1.80 -15.74 -10.86
CA ALA A 343 1.36 -14.38 -11.20
C ALA A 343 1.53 -13.46 -9.98
N PRO A 344 2.74 -12.92 -9.75
CA PRO A 344 3.00 -12.06 -8.60
C PRO A 344 2.12 -10.82 -8.60
N LEU A 345 1.60 -10.48 -7.42
CA LEU A 345 0.81 -9.27 -7.22
C LEU A 345 1.71 -8.03 -7.33
N GLY A 346 1.38 -7.14 -8.24
CA GLY A 346 2.03 -5.84 -8.41
C GLY A 346 1.50 -4.75 -7.48
N VAL A 347 0.33 -4.94 -6.86
CA VAL A 347 -0.30 -3.98 -5.94
C VAL A 347 0.33 -4.02 -4.55
N GLN A 348 0.86 -2.89 -4.09
CA GLN A 348 1.40 -2.70 -2.75
C GLN A 348 0.40 -2.05 -1.78
N GLY A 349 -0.50 -1.24 -2.31
CA GLY A 349 -1.49 -0.52 -1.52
C GLY A 349 -2.33 0.44 -2.33
N TYR A 350 -2.96 1.39 -1.63
CA TYR A 350 -4.02 2.21 -2.18
C TYR A 350 -3.97 3.66 -1.67
N ARG A 351 -4.23 4.62 -2.55
CA ARG A 351 -4.43 6.03 -2.23
C ARG A 351 -5.91 6.37 -2.32
N VAL A 352 -6.42 7.04 -1.30
CA VAL A 352 -7.82 7.47 -1.29
C VAL A 352 -7.89 8.95 -1.59
N ASP A 353 -8.64 9.30 -2.63
CA ASP A 353 -8.95 10.67 -2.97
C ASP A 353 -10.36 11.03 -2.54
N VAL A 354 -10.56 12.30 -2.22
CA VAL A 354 -11.85 12.88 -1.84
C VAL A 354 -12.09 14.18 -2.59
N ARG A 355 -13.36 14.46 -2.86
CA ARG A 355 -13.82 15.79 -3.28
C ARG A 355 -15.18 16.11 -2.68
N LEU A 356 -15.50 17.40 -2.59
CA LEU A 356 -16.86 17.83 -2.27
C LEU A 356 -17.78 17.45 -3.43
N LYS A 357 -18.96 16.92 -3.14
CA LYS A 357 -19.93 16.56 -4.17
C LYS A 357 -20.23 17.76 -5.08
N GLY A 358 -20.17 17.53 -6.38
CA GLY A 358 -20.38 18.56 -7.40
C GLY A 358 -19.13 19.38 -7.76
N THR A 359 -17.98 19.14 -7.14
CA THR A 359 -16.70 19.70 -7.60
C THR A 359 -15.97 18.72 -8.52
N THR A 360 -14.96 19.21 -9.26
CA THR A 360 -14.23 18.41 -10.25
C THR A 360 -12.85 17.97 -9.76
N ALA A 361 -12.22 18.75 -8.88
CA ALA A 361 -10.86 18.50 -8.41
C ALA A 361 -10.83 17.48 -7.26
N TRP A 362 -9.99 16.47 -7.42
CA TRP A 362 -9.71 15.46 -6.40
C TRP A 362 -8.54 15.88 -5.52
N SER A 363 -8.65 15.63 -4.22
CA SER A 363 -7.58 15.83 -3.25
C SER A 363 -7.28 14.53 -2.53
N SER A 364 -6.01 14.20 -2.36
CA SER A 364 -5.59 12.95 -1.72
C SER A 364 -5.59 13.06 -0.20
N LEU A 365 -6.17 12.05 0.46
CA LEU A 365 -6.06 11.85 1.90
C LEU A 365 -4.74 11.19 2.32
N CYS A 366 -3.94 10.76 1.34
CA CYS A 366 -2.66 10.09 1.51
C CYS A 366 -1.46 11.00 1.22
N PHE A 367 -1.70 12.31 1.06
CA PHE A 367 -0.65 13.30 0.82
C PHE A 367 0.29 13.42 2.03
N VAL A 368 1.59 13.58 1.75
CA VAL A 368 2.64 13.65 2.77
C VAL A 368 3.66 14.72 2.44
N ASN A 369 4.09 15.43 3.47
CA ASN A 369 5.28 16.27 3.48
C ASN A 369 6.17 15.93 4.67
N GLY A 370 7.48 16.15 4.52
CA GLY A 370 8.43 15.94 5.61
C GLY A 370 9.84 15.67 5.09
N THR A 371 10.65 15.05 5.96
CA THR A 371 12.05 14.70 5.67
C THR A 371 12.43 13.36 6.29
N LEU A 372 13.31 12.62 5.62
CA LEU A 372 13.94 11.39 6.12
C LEU A 372 15.36 11.67 6.61
N PRO A 373 15.88 10.93 7.62
CA PRO A 373 17.15 11.24 8.28
C PRO A 373 18.40 10.70 7.54
N PHE A 374 18.44 10.85 6.22
CA PHE A 374 19.58 10.51 5.37
C PHE A 374 19.71 11.49 4.22
N ASN A 375 20.80 11.43 3.47
CA ASN A 375 21.04 12.15 2.22
C ASN A 375 21.85 11.24 1.28
N GLN A 376 22.33 11.77 0.15
CA GLN A 376 23.02 10.99 -0.88
C GLN A 376 24.31 10.28 -0.43
N THR A 377 24.87 10.62 0.75
CA THR A 377 26.15 10.05 1.22
C THR A 377 26.15 9.63 2.68
N SER A 378 25.11 9.92 3.47
CA SER A 378 25.13 9.74 4.92
C SER A 378 23.75 9.57 5.56
N PHE A 379 23.73 9.04 6.78
CA PHE A 379 22.56 8.90 7.65
C PHE A 379 22.82 9.64 8.99
N GLY A 380 21.80 10.29 9.57
CA GLY A 380 21.87 10.90 10.91
C GLY A 380 21.79 12.43 10.96
N GLY A 381 22.23 13.04 12.07
CA GLY A 381 21.78 14.35 12.60
C GLY A 381 21.89 15.63 11.75
N ALA A 382 22.51 15.58 10.57
CA ALA A 382 22.50 16.68 9.58
C ALA A 382 22.02 16.24 8.18
N ALA A 383 21.79 14.93 7.99
CA ALA A 383 21.34 14.36 6.74
C ALA A 383 19.81 14.47 6.65
N SER A 384 19.33 14.98 5.52
CA SER A 384 17.91 15.18 5.29
C SER A 384 17.57 15.00 3.81
N THR A 385 16.62 14.10 3.54
CA THR A 385 16.04 13.90 2.21
C THR A 385 14.57 14.32 2.29
N SER A 386 14.16 15.26 1.45
CA SER A 386 12.77 15.73 1.41
C SER A 386 11.85 14.64 0.84
N ILE A 387 10.66 14.52 1.44
CA ILE A 387 9.55 13.73 0.90
C ILE A 387 8.36 14.63 0.54
N SER A 388 8.58 15.93 0.33
CA SER A 388 7.54 16.90 0.04
C SER A 388 6.89 16.67 -1.33
N GLY A 389 5.57 16.82 -1.40
CA GLY A 389 4.81 16.61 -2.64
C GLY A 389 4.57 15.15 -3.00
N ASN A 390 4.86 14.21 -2.09
CA ASN A 390 4.64 12.79 -2.29
C ASN A 390 3.34 12.31 -1.63
N GLU A 391 3.01 11.05 -1.90
CA GLU A 391 1.88 10.36 -1.29
C GLU A 391 2.34 9.00 -0.76
N PHE A 392 1.91 8.66 0.46
CA PHE A 392 1.95 7.27 0.92
C PHE A 392 0.66 6.56 0.52
N TRP A 393 0.36 5.45 1.17
CA TRP A 393 -0.80 4.63 0.86
C TRP A 393 -1.26 3.82 2.07
N VAL A 394 -2.49 3.36 1.98
CA VAL A 394 -3.08 2.39 2.90
C VAL A 394 -2.89 0.99 2.34
N ALA A 395 -2.55 0.03 3.20
CA ALA A 395 -2.45 -1.38 2.81
C ALA A 395 -3.45 -2.19 3.67
N PRO A 396 -4.42 -2.88 3.04
CA PRO A 396 -5.31 -3.80 3.75
C PRO A 396 -4.48 -4.90 4.44
N ALA A 397 -4.67 -5.04 5.76
CA ALA A 397 -3.95 -6.03 6.56
C ALA A 397 -4.96 -6.98 7.21
N PRO A 398 -4.88 -8.30 6.95
CA PRO A 398 -5.74 -9.26 7.61
C PRO A 398 -5.33 -9.42 9.08
N VAL A 399 -6.31 -9.54 9.96
CA VAL A 399 -6.12 -9.80 11.38
C VAL A 399 -6.55 -11.23 11.71
N ARG A 400 -5.80 -11.91 12.56
CA ARG A 400 -6.21 -13.23 13.06
C ARG A 400 -6.86 -13.08 14.42
N PRO A 401 -8.01 -13.73 14.65
CA PRO A 401 -8.56 -13.90 15.98
C PRO A 401 -7.53 -14.62 16.87
N SER A 402 -7.16 -14.06 18.03
CA SER A 402 -6.15 -14.67 18.92
C SER A 402 -6.69 -15.95 19.52
N THR A 403 -5.97 -17.06 19.45
CA THR A 403 -6.29 -18.22 20.27
C THR A 403 -5.79 -17.98 21.70
N ASN A 404 -6.46 -18.61 22.67
CA ASN A 404 -6.17 -18.51 24.10
C ASN A 404 -5.02 -19.43 24.54
N ASP A 405 -4.46 -20.19 23.61
CA ASP A 405 -3.35 -21.10 23.84
C ASP A 405 -2.07 -20.51 23.22
N ASN A 406 -0.95 -20.71 23.92
CA ASN A 406 0.39 -20.27 23.52
C ASN A 406 0.93 -21.11 22.34
N THR A 407 0.08 -21.42 21.35
CA THR A 407 0.38 -22.29 20.21
C THR A 407 0.31 -21.51 18.89
N THR A 408 0.69 -22.17 17.80
CA THR A 408 0.59 -21.61 16.44
C THR A 408 -0.87 -21.31 16.09
N ASN A 409 -1.18 -20.03 15.86
CA ASN A 409 -2.53 -19.62 15.47
C ASN A 409 -2.80 -20.01 14.00
N ASP A 410 -3.39 -21.19 13.82
CA ASP A 410 -3.77 -21.77 12.53
C ASP A 410 -5.15 -21.29 12.03
N GLN A 411 -5.76 -20.32 12.72
CA GLN A 411 -7.03 -19.72 12.27
C GLN A 411 -6.82 -18.90 10.99
N PRO A 412 -7.84 -18.83 10.12
CA PRO A 412 -7.80 -17.95 8.97
C PRO A 412 -7.63 -16.48 9.41
N GLY A 413 -6.93 -15.71 8.58
CA GLY A 413 -6.88 -14.26 8.71
C GLY A 413 -8.17 -13.64 8.17
N TRP A 414 -8.61 -12.53 8.75
CA TRP A 414 -9.79 -11.81 8.32
C TRP A 414 -9.43 -10.40 7.90
N LEU A 415 -9.84 -10.03 6.69
CA LEU A 415 -9.78 -8.64 6.26
C LEU A 415 -10.83 -7.80 6.99
N PRO A 416 -10.51 -6.53 7.33
CA PRO A 416 -11.46 -5.65 8.00
C PRO A 416 -12.64 -5.33 7.08
N LEU A 417 -13.82 -5.04 7.64
CA LEU A 417 -15.03 -4.70 6.87
C LEU A 417 -14.84 -3.52 5.91
N TYR A 418 -14.00 -2.56 6.30
CA TYR A 418 -13.55 -1.44 5.47
C TYR A 418 -12.03 -1.36 5.59
N PHE A 419 -11.35 -1.00 4.51
CA PHE A 419 -9.88 -1.02 4.45
C PHE A 419 -9.23 0.24 5.02
N ALA A 420 -9.98 1.35 5.10
CA ALA A 420 -9.52 2.59 5.72
C ALA A 420 -10.61 3.19 6.61
N GLN A 421 -10.16 3.91 7.64
CA GLN A 421 -11.03 4.74 8.48
C GLN A 421 -10.43 6.14 8.55
N TRP A 422 -11.12 7.11 7.96
CA TRP A 422 -10.78 8.52 8.04
C TRP A 422 -11.47 9.13 9.25
N ALA A 423 -10.72 9.62 10.24
CA ALA A 423 -11.27 10.19 11.47
C ALA A 423 -10.84 11.64 11.75
N GLY A 424 -10.00 12.26 10.90
CA GLY A 424 -9.80 13.69 11.03
C GLY A 424 -9.13 14.44 9.90
N ALA A 425 -7.96 14.04 9.42
CA ALA A 425 -7.31 14.73 8.30
C ALA A 425 -6.59 13.77 7.35
N SER A 426 -5.50 13.12 7.77
CA SER A 426 -4.74 12.19 6.90
C SER A 426 -5.12 10.74 7.16
N LEU A 427 -5.01 9.89 6.14
CA LEU A 427 -5.07 8.43 6.28
C LEU A 427 -3.71 7.77 6.56
N VAL A 428 -2.61 8.52 6.37
CA VAL A 428 -1.25 7.96 6.41
C VAL A 428 -0.32 8.70 7.36
N LEU A 429 -0.69 9.92 7.78
CA LEU A 429 0.00 10.66 8.82
C LEU A 429 -0.77 10.54 10.14
N PRO A 430 -0.05 10.48 11.27
CA PRO A 430 -0.70 10.53 12.57
C PRO A 430 -1.47 11.85 12.71
N ASP A 431 -2.72 11.75 13.15
CA ASP A 431 -3.64 12.87 13.23
C ASP A 431 -3.82 13.36 14.68
N PRO A 432 -3.34 14.56 15.03
CA PRO A 432 -3.55 15.11 16.37
C PRO A 432 -5.02 15.42 16.65
N VAL A 433 -5.85 15.63 15.62
CA VAL A 433 -7.24 16.05 15.78
C VAL A 433 -8.09 14.97 16.43
N VAL A 434 -7.85 13.69 16.13
CA VAL A 434 -8.54 12.57 16.80
C VAL A 434 -8.19 12.53 18.28
N GLN A 435 -6.91 12.75 18.63
CA GLN A 435 -6.48 12.85 20.02
C GLN A 435 -7.15 14.06 20.70
N LEU A 436 -7.15 15.23 20.07
CA LEU A 436 -7.82 16.44 20.59
C LEU A 436 -9.35 16.29 20.70
N LEU A 437 -9.97 15.47 19.84
CA LEU A 437 -11.40 15.15 19.95
C LEU A 437 -11.68 14.10 21.03
N ALA A 438 -10.77 13.16 21.29
CA ALA A 438 -10.91 12.12 22.31
C ALA A 438 -10.63 12.69 23.71
N TYR A 439 -9.47 13.32 23.89
CA TYR A 439 -9.11 14.06 25.10
C TYR A 439 -9.91 15.35 25.10
N ALA A 440 -10.83 15.56 26.06
CA ALA A 440 -11.43 16.86 26.27
C ALA A 440 -10.36 17.83 26.83
N VAL A 441 -9.42 18.24 25.98
CA VAL A 441 -8.34 19.16 26.36
C VAL A 441 -8.99 20.51 26.59
N ASN A 442 -9.23 20.82 27.86
CA ASN A 442 -9.43 22.20 28.27
C ASN A 442 -8.10 22.92 28.03
N ALA A 443 -8.03 23.87 27.10
CA ALA A 443 -6.84 24.71 26.97
C ALA A 443 -6.57 25.48 28.30
N ALA A 444 -7.60 25.66 29.13
CA ALA A 444 -7.52 26.25 30.46
C ALA A 444 -7.17 25.30 31.64
N ASN A 445 -7.01 23.97 31.45
CA ASN A 445 -6.93 23.03 32.59
C ASN A 445 -5.93 21.88 32.38
N THR A 446 -4.66 22.21 32.13
CA THR A 446 -3.53 21.26 32.12
C THR A 446 -3.29 20.55 33.47
N SER A 447 -3.96 20.96 34.55
CA SER A 447 -3.65 20.53 35.92
C SER A 447 -4.68 19.59 36.58
N LYS A 448 -5.87 19.35 36.01
CA LYS A 448 -6.89 18.52 36.70
C LYS A 448 -6.69 17.00 36.60
N THR A 449 -5.83 16.51 35.72
CA THR A 449 -5.49 15.08 35.63
C THR A 449 -4.03 14.77 35.95
N GLY A 450 -3.21 15.77 36.28
CA GLY A 450 -1.78 15.57 36.61
C GLY A 450 -0.92 14.95 35.50
N GLN A 451 -1.47 14.81 34.29
CA GLN A 451 -0.78 14.23 33.14
C GLN A 451 -0.64 15.32 32.07
N PRO A 452 0.58 15.83 31.81
CA PRO A 452 0.85 16.55 30.58
C PRO A 452 0.38 15.67 29.42
N LEU A 453 -0.32 16.25 28.43
CA LEU A 453 -0.44 15.58 27.14
C LEU A 453 0.98 15.21 26.72
N PRO A 454 1.25 13.94 26.37
CA PRO A 454 2.48 13.64 25.69
C PRO A 454 2.55 14.60 24.50
N PRO A 455 3.60 15.43 24.34
CA PRO A 455 3.80 16.08 23.06
C PRO A 455 3.70 14.96 22.01
N PRO A 456 3.02 15.18 20.86
CA PRO A 456 3.06 14.23 19.77
C PRO A 456 4.51 14.16 19.27
N THR A 457 5.38 13.44 20.00
CA THR A 457 6.68 12.99 19.54
C THR A 457 6.39 11.85 18.60
N LEU A 458 5.82 12.20 17.45
CA LEU A 458 5.68 11.28 16.35
C LEU A 458 7.11 11.02 15.86
N PRO A 459 7.49 9.75 15.65
CA PRO A 459 8.67 9.47 14.86
C PRO A 459 8.52 10.19 13.51
N ASN A 460 9.60 10.81 13.06
CA ASN A 460 9.75 11.43 11.74
C ASN A 460 9.07 10.56 10.63
N PRO A 461 8.33 11.12 9.66
CA PRO A 461 8.21 12.55 9.38
C PRO A 461 7.32 13.30 10.38
N ASN A 462 7.78 14.48 10.83
CA ASN A 462 6.93 15.47 11.51
C ASN A 462 5.62 15.62 10.72
N SER A 463 4.46 15.59 11.39
CA SER A 463 3.15 15.62 10.75
C SER A 463 2.88 16.97 10.06
N ASP A 464 3.42 17.17 8.86
CA ASP A 464 3.07 18.28 7.99
C ASP A 464 1.83 17.89 7.19
N MET A 465 0.69 18.42 7.65
CA MET A 465 -0.61 18.17 7.04
C MET A 465 -0.92 19.15 5.90
N THR A 466 0.03 20.01 5.52
CA THR A 466 -0.14 20.93 4.39
C THR A 466 -0.45 20.13 3.12
N GLY A 467 -1.56 20.44 2.45
CA GLY A 467 -2.00 19.74 1.24
C GLY A 467 -3.00 18.60 1.49
N VAL A 468 -3.18 18.13 2.72
CA VAL A 468 -4.22 17.17 3.09
C VAL A 468 -5.58 17.90 3.20
N PRO A 469 -6.65 17.44 2.52
CA PRO A 469 -7.94 18.13 2.53
C PRO A 469 -8.63 18.00 3.90
N VAL A 470 -9.29 19.08 4.33
CA VAL A 470 -10.11 19.10 5.56
C VAL A 470 -11.57 18.88 5.22
N LEU A 471 -12.16 17.80 5.72
CA LEU A 471 -13.58 17.53 5.57
C LEU A 471 -14.36 18.14 6.73
N ARG A 472 -15.49 18.74 6.39
CA ARG A 472 -16.42 19.41 7.31
C ARG A 472 -17.77 18.71 7.33
N TYR A 473 -18.35 18.60 8.52
CA TYR A 473 -19.70 18.10 8.72
C TYR A 473 -20.74 18.93 7.96
N GLY A 474 -21.84 18.28 7.58
CA GLY A 474 -22.95 18.90 6.85
C GLY A 474 -22.78 18.91 5.33
N ASN A 475 -21.63 18.45 4.84
CA ASN A 475 -21.33 18.35 3.41
C ASN A 475 -21.41 16.89 2.94
N ASP A 476 -21.61 16.72 1.63
CA ASP A 476 -21.54 15.42 0.95
C ASP A 476 -20.22 15.34 0.18
N TYR A 477 -19.53 14.20 0.31
CA TYR A 477 -18.25 13.96 -0.33
C TYR A 477 -18.32 12.75 -1.23
N GLU A 478 -17.53 12.80 -2.28
CA GLU A 478 -17.29 11.67 -3.18
C GLU A 478 -15.86 11.16 -2.95
N PHE A 479 -15.70 9.84 -2.92
CA PHE A 479 -14.42 9.16 -2.74
C PHE A 479 -14.13 8.25 -3.93
N ARG A 480 -12.86 8.17 -4.29
CA ARG A 480 -12.33 7.16 -5.23
C ARG A 480 -11.02 6.61 -4.70
N VAL A 481 -10.59 5.49 -5.26
CA VAL A 481 -9.37 4.80 -4.82
C VAL A 481 -8.46 4.55 -6.02
N ARG A 482 -7.18 4.88 -5.85
CA ARG A 482 -6.07 4.64 -6.78
C ARG A 482 -5.19 3.53 -6.23
N LEU A 483 -4.78 2.60 -7.07
CA LEU A 483 -3.84 1.54 -6.72
C LEU A 483 -2.40 2.09 -6.74
N VAL A 484 -1.54 1.48 -5.93
CA VAL A 484 -0.12 1.78 -5.82
C VAL A 484 0.65 0.49 -6.06
N ASP A 485 1.63 0.55 -6.95
CA ASP A 485 2.48 -0.61 -7.27
C ASP A 485 3.61 -0.80 -6.24
N LEU A 486 4.39 -1.88 -6.36
CA LEU A 486 5.52 -2.19 -5.47
C LEU A 486 6.64 -1.13 -5.46
N THR A 487 6.62 -0.18 -6.39
CA THR A 487 7.58 0.93 -6.46
C THR A 487 7.04 2.23 -5.84
N GLY A 488 5.83 2.21 -5.30
CA GLY A 488 5.12 3.42 -4.87
C GLY A 488 4.54 4.25 -6.02
N GLY A 489 4.53 3.68 -7.24
CA GLY A 489 4.02 4.29 -8.45
C GLY A 489 2.49 4.27 -8.56
N GLY A 490 1.97 4.42 -9.77
CA GLY A 490 0.54 4.41 -10.10
C GLY A 490 -0.04 5.76 -10.52
N PRO A 491 -1.36 5.83 -10.77
CA PRO A 491 -2.01 7.06 -11.21
C PRO A 491 -1.88 8.17 -10.18
N LEU A 492 -1.86 9.41 -10.64
CA LEU A 492 -1.87 10.64 -9.85
C LEU A 492 -3.32 11.09 -9.54
N ALA A 493 -3.48 11.96 -8.55
CA ALA A 493 -4.79 12.55 -8.21
C ALA A 493 -5.43 13.35 -9.36
N ILE A 494 -4.68 13.77 -10.37
CA ILE A 494 -5.22 14.46 -11.55
C ILE A 494 -5.67 13.50 -12.66
N ASP A 495 -5.24 12.24 -12.61
CA ASP A 495 -5.60 11.25 -13.63
C ASP A 495 -7.06 10.80 -13.46
N ARG A 496 -7.56 10.16 -14.51
CA ARG A 496 -8.92 9.65 -14.60
C ARG A 496 -8.87 8.18 -15.00
N PRO A 497 -9.79 7.33 -14.48
CA PRO A 497 -9.94 5.98 -14.98
C PRO A 497 -10.30 6.03 -16.46
N VAL A 498 -9.71 5.12 -17.23
CA VAL A 498 -9.99 4.96 -18.67
C VAL A 498 -11.19 4.04 -18.85
N HIS A 499 -11.27 2.98 -18.04
CA HIS A 499 -12.39 2.05 -18.02
C HIS A 499 -12.98 2.04 -16.61
N PRO A 500 -13.89 2.98 -16.27
CA PRO A 500 -14.48 3.03 -14.95
C PRO A 500 -15.24 1.73 -14.66
N GLY A 501 -14.96 1.14 -13.50
CA GLY A 501 -15.64 -0.07 -13.04
C GLY A 501 -17.13 0.11 -12.75
N PRO A 502 -17.78 -0.90 -12.16
CA PRO A 502 -19.21 -0.85 -11.85
C PRO A 502 -19.60 0.25 -10.86
N ALA A 503 -18.71 0.58 -9.92
CA ALA A 503 -18.96 1.58 -8.86
C ALA A 503 -17.66 2.29 -8.44
N PRO A 504 -16.98 3.03 -9.34
CA PRO A 504 -15.62 3.53 -9.11
C PRO A 504 -15.57 4.73 -8.14
N ILE A 505 -16.73 5.28 -7.79
CA ILE A 505 -16.90 6.42 -6.89
C ILE A 505 -18.02 6.09 -5.91
N THR A 506 -17.79 6.37 -4.63
CA THR A 506 -18.84 6.29 -3.60
C THR A 506 -19.14 7.67 -3.03
N GLU A 507 -20.38 7.87 -2.59
CA GLU A 507 -20.84 9.11 -1.97
C GLU A 507 -21.16 8.88 -0.49
N VAL A 508 -20.70 9.78 0.37
CA VAL A 508 -21.06 9.80 1.80
C VAL A 508 -21.38 11.21 2.25
N GLY A 509 -22.55 11.36 2.87
CA GLY A 509 -22.88 12.56 3.63
C GLY A 509 -22.14 12.55 4.97
N PHE A 510 -21.19 13.47 5.17
CA PHE A 510 -20.46 13.54 6.43
C PHE A 510 -21.31 14.28 7.46
N ARG A 511 -21.84 13.54 8.44
CA ARG A 511 -22.74 14.03 9.48
C ARG A 511 -22.13 13.87 10.86
N ARG A 512 -22.67 14.59 11.84
CA ARG A 512 -22.20 14.48 13.21
C ARG A 512 -23.16 13.60 14.00
N HIS A 513 -22.68 12.45 14.47
CA HIS A 513 -23.49 11.51 15.27
C HIS A 513 -23.22 11.59 16.77
N VAL A 514 -22.15 12.28 17.18
CA VAL A 514 -21.80 12.50 18.59
C VAL A 514 -22.15 13.93 19.01
N PRO A 515 -22.78 14.15 20.17
CA PRO A 515 -23.06 15.49 20.68
C PRO A 515 -21.81 16.39 20.74
N PRO A 516 -21.97 17.72 20.57
CA PRO A 516 -20.93 18.68 20.91
C PRO A 516 -20.38 18.48 22.32
N LYS A 517 -19.05 18.45 22.44
CA LYS A 517 -18.38 18.65 23.74
C LYS A 517 -18.56 20.11 24.18
N SER A 518 -18.31 20.39 25.45
CA SER A 518 -18.41 21.73 26.03
C SER A 518 -17.71 22.77 25.17
N LEU A 519 -18.41 23.86 24.82
CA LEU A 519 -17.83 24.98 24.09
C LEU A 519 -16.79 25.67 24.99
N GLU A 520 -15.59 25.89 24.45
CA GLU A 520 -14.58 26.73 25.08
C GLU A 520 -14.62 28.12 24.44
N VAL A 521 -14.73 29.15 25.27
CA VAL A 521 -14.58 30.54 24.81
C VAL A 521 -13.10 30.89 24.90
N VAL A 522 -12.40 30.76 23.77
CA VAL A 522 -11.03 31.24 23.64
C VAL A 522 -11.08 32.73 23.33
N SER A 523 -10.64 33.58 24.26
CA SER A 523 -10.51 35.01 24.00
C SER A 523 -9.05 35.37 23.71
N SER A 524 -8.84 36.28 22.76
CA SER A 524 -7.57 36.97 22.58
C SER A 524 -7.78 38.48 22.77
N PRO A 525 -7.18 39.10 23.80
CA PRO A 525 -6.29 38.50 24.79
C PRO A 525 -7.02 37.51 25.74
N PRO A 526 -6.30 36.62 26.45
CA PRO A 526 -6.88 35.65 27.38
C PRO A 526 -7.79 36.30 28.42
N ILE A 527 -8.85 35.60 28.83
CA ILE A 527 -9.82 36.11 29.81
C ILE A 527 -9.05 36.45 31.10
N PRO A 528 -9.06 37.71 31.59
CA PRO A 528 -8.44 38.03 32.86
C PRO A 528 -9.11 37.22 33.98
N PRO A 529 -8.40 36.85 35.06
CA PRO A 529 -8.99 36.11 36.18
C PRO A 529 -10.25 36.82 36.66
N TYR A 530 -11.32 36.05 36.91
CA TYR A 530 -12.64 36.58 37.22
C TYR A 530 -12.55 37.68 38.29
N PRO A 531 -12.92 38.94 37.98
CA PRO A 531 -13.05 39.95 39.01
C PRO A 531 -14.18 39.55 39.98
N ALA A 532 -14.09 39.98 41.24
CA ALA A 532 -15.08 39.71 42.29
C ALA A 532 -16.50 40.25 41.97
N THR A 533 -16.63 41.01 40.88
CA THR A 533 -17.90 41.53 40.34
C THR A 533 -18.04 41.05 38.89
N PRO A 534 -19.18 40.43 38.50
CA PRO A 534 -19.38 39.99 37.13
C PRO A 534 -19.29 41.17 36.15
N PRO A 535 -18.50 41.07 35.06
CA PRO A 535 -18.51 42.10 34.03
C PRO A 535 -19.88 42.16 33.34
N ALA A 536 -20.22 43.30 32.75
CA ALA A 536 -21.47 43.51 32.02
C ALA A 536 -21.65 42.44 30.91
N VAL A 537 -22.90 42.00 30.73
CA VAL A 537 -23.30 40.99 29.74
C VAL A 537 -22.75 41.38 28.36
N ARG A 538 -21.81 40.60 27.83
CA ARG A 538 -21.30 40.78 26.47
C ARG A 538 -22.27 40.10 25.49
N THR A 539 -22.87 40.87 24.60
CA THR A 539 -23.66 40.32 23.49
C THR A 539 -22.70 39.81 22.42
N ILE A 540 -22.68 38.50 22.19
CA ILE A 540 -21.92 37.89 21.08
C ILE A 540 -22.79 38.01 19.82
N GLN A 541 -22.40 38.87 18.88
CA GLN A 541 -23.15 39.10 17.64
C GLN A 541 -22.88 38.03 16.57
N THR A 542 -21.71 37.39 16.61
CA THR A 542 -21.30 36.35 15.66
C THR A 542 -20.48 35.29 16.37
N LEU A 543 -20.87 34.02 16.17
CA LEU A 543 -20.15 32.85 16.66
C LEU A 543 -19.57 32.10 15.45
N ALA A 544 -18.25 32.04 15.34
CA ALA A 544 -17.57 31.20 14.36
C ALA A 544 -17.20 29.88 15.05
N VAL A 545 -17.84 28.78 14.65
CA VAL A 545 -17.51 27.45 15.17
C VAL A 545 -16.48 26.82 14.24
N GLN A 546 -15.30 26.51 14.77
CA GLN A 546 -14.24 25.81 14.07
C GLN A 546 -13.93 24.50 14.80
N ARG A 547 -13.48 23.49 14.06
CA ARG A 547 -12.88 22.30 14.67
C ARG A 547 -11.56 22.73 15.33
N PRO A 548 -11.24 22.24 16.55
CA PRO A 548 -9.94 22.51 17.17
C PRO A 548 -8.78 22.00 16.31
#